data_AF-A0A9D4ABG6-F1
#
_entry.id   AF-A0A9D4ABG6-F1
#
_cell.length_a   1.000
_cell.length_b   1.000
_cell.length_c   1.000
_cell.angle_alpha   90.00
_cell.angle_beta   90.00
_cell.angle_gamma   90.00
#
_symmetry.space_group_name_H-M   'P 1'
#
loop_
_entity.id
_entity.type
_entity.pdbx_description
1 polymer ?
#
loop_
_entity_poly.entity_id
_entity_poly.type
_entity_poly.pdbx_seq_one_letter_code
_entity_poly.pdbx_strand_id
1 'polypeptide(L)'
;MEGPYAKQRIGDCNLVHSEGPYGENIAMGSDDMSVADALKMWIDEKAYYDHHSNSCDLGEVCGHYTQVVWRDSVYVGCAKVRCDNGGTFITCNYDPFGNVVGQSPF
;
A
#
# COMPACT_ATOMS: atom_id res chain seq x y z
N MET A 1 -13.08 7.82 -2.11
CA MET A 1 -13.70 6.74 -1.33
C MET A 1 -13.47 5.41 -2.05
N GLU A 2 -12.25 4.87 -1.97
CA GLU A 2 -11.69 3.57 -2.41
C GLU A 2 -12.53 2.54 -3.17
N GLY A 3 -13.78 2.30 -2.79
CA GLY A 3 -14.63 1.25 -3.37
C GLY A 3 -14.78 1.30 -4.91
N PRO A 4 -15.05 2.45 -5.57
CA PRO A 4 -15.18 2.53 -7.02
C PRO A 4 -13.89 2.22 -7.77
N TYR A 5 -12.72 2.57 -7.22
CA TYR A 5 -11.45 2.25 -7.88
C TYR A 5 -11.12 0.76 -7.75
N ALA A 6 -11.19 0.20 -6.54
CA ALA A 6 -10.91 -1.21 -6.31
C ALA A 6 -11.77 -2.13 -7.19
N LYS A 7 -13.04 -1.76 -7.45
CA LYS A 7 -13.93 -2.50 -8.35
C LYS A 7 -13.42 -2.61 -9.79
N GLN A 8 -12.58 -1.70 -10.27
CA GLN A 8 -11.98 -1.77 -11.61
C GLN A 8 -11.00 -2.93 -11.74
N ARG A 9 -10.45 -3.42 -10.62
CA ARG A 9 -9.51 -4.54 -10.58
C ARG A 9 -10.17 -5.91 -10.50
N ILE A 10 -11.51 -5.99 -10.42
CA ILE A 10 -12.22 -7.29 -10.31
C ILE A 10 -11.88 -8.22 -11.49
N GLY A 11 -11.82 -7.68 -12.71
CA GLY A 11 -11.59 -8.50 -13.91
C GLY A 11 -10.14 -8.96 -14.09
N ASP A 12 -9.15 -8.26 -13.53
CA ASP A 12 -7.73 -8.52 -13.83
C ASP A 12 -6.83 -8.76 -12.60
N CYS A 13 -7.25 -8.31 -11.42
CA CYS A 13 -6.46 -8.33 -10.18
C CYS A 13 -5.08 -7.64 -10.30
N ASN A 14 -4.91 -6.75 -11.28
CA ASN A 14 -3.61 -6.14 -11.55
C ASN A 14 -3.22 -5.13 -10.46
N LEU A 15 -1.93 -5.11 -10.12
CA LEU A 15 -1.34 -4.13 -9.22
C LEU A 15 -1.07 -2.83 -9.98
N VAL A 16 -2.11 -2.03 -10.15
CA VAL A 16 -2.05 -0.71 -10.78
C VAL A 16 -2.47 0.32 -9.74
N HIS A 17 -1.73 1.42 -9.66
CA HIS A 17 -2.08 2.54 -8.78
C HIS A 17 -3.27 3.34 -9.35
N SER A 18 -4.02 4.02 -8.48
CA SER A 18 -5.19 4.79 -8.89
C SER A 18 -4.89 6.14 -9.53
N GLU A 19 -3.64 6.61 -9.43
CA GLU A 19 -3.21 7.96 -9.82
C GLU A 19 -4.04 9.06 -9.12
N GLY A 20 -4.64 8.74 -7.96
CA GLY A 20 -5.41 9.66 -7.15
C GLY A 20 -4.54 10.64 -6.36
N PRO A 21 -5.15 11.64 -5.68
CA PRO A 21 -4.41 12.65 -4.91
C PRO A 21 -3.91 12.15 -3.54
N TYR A 22 -4.14 10.90 -3.19
CA TYR A 22 -3.83 10.30 -1.89
C TYR A 22 -2.56 9.44 -1.98
N GLY A 23 -1.91 9.19 -0.84
CA GLY A 23 -0.93 8.11 -0.76
C GLY A 23 -1.65 6.78 -0.94
N GLU A 24 -0.98 5.77 -1.47
CA GLU A 24 -1.64 4.49 -1.81
C GLU A 24 -0.69 3.30 -1.65
N ASN A 25 -1.16 2.28 -0.94
CA ASN A 25 -0.55 0.95 -0.96
C ASN A 25 -1.54 -0.04 -1.58
N ILE A 26 -1.03 -0.90 -2.47
CA ILE A 26 -1.82 -1.96 -3.11
C ILE A 26 -1.21 -3.33 -2.83
N ALA A 27 -2.05 -4.35 -2.75
CA ALA A 27 -1.65 -5.73 -2.55
C ALA A 27 -2.56 -6.67 -3.32
N MET A 28 -1.99 -7.82 -3.72
CA MET A 28 -2.72 -8.90 -4.37
C MET A 28 -2.36 -10.22 -3.68
N GLY A 29 -3.38 -11.04 -3.43
CA GLY A 29 -3.22 -12.42 -2.97
C GLY A 29 -3.90 -13.40 -3.91
N SER A 30 -3.32 -14.60 -4.06
CA SER A 30 -3.93 -15.71 -4.82
C SER A 30 -5.20 -16.24 -4.17
N ASP A 31 -5.38 -16.01 -2.88
CA ASP A 31 -6.48 -16.51 -2.06
C ASP A 31 -7.23 -15.35 -1.38
N ASP A 32 -8.03 -15.67 -0.36
CA ASP A 32 -8.78 -14.67 0.40
C ASP A 32 -7.87 -13.91 1.39
N MET A 33 -7.03 -13.01 0.86
CA MET A 33 -6.16 -12.14 1.65
C MET A 33 -7.00 -11.12 2.44
N SER A 34 -6.72 -10.94 3.73
CA SER A 34 -7.34 -9.88 4.53
C SER A 34 -6.55 -8.56 4.43
N VAL A 35 -7.20 -7.44 4.78
CA VAL A 35 -6.51 -6.14 4.88
C VAL A 35 -5.40 -6.20 5.95
N ALA A 36 -5.58 -6.98 7.02
CA ALA A 36 -4.57 -7.16 8.05
C ALA A 36 -3.33 -7.91 7.52
N ASP A 37 -3.51 -8.88 6.62
CA ASP A 37 -2.40 -9.59 5.97
C ASP A 37 -1.61 -8.63 5.07
N ALA A 38 -2.31 -7.81 4.27
CA ALA A 38 -1.68 -6.78 3.44
C ALA A 38 -0.90 -5.76 4.28
N LEU A 39 -1.49 -5.26 5.37
CA LEU A 39 -0.81 -4.36 6.32
C LEU A 39 0.43 -5.02 6.92
N LYS A 40 0.35 -6.30 7.28
CA LYS A 40 1.50 -7.03 7.81
C LYS A 40 2.62 -7.12 6.76
N MET A 41 2.30 -7.46 5.52
CA MET A 41 3.29 -7.51 4.42
C MET A 41 3.98 -6.17 4.23
N TRP A 42 3.21 -5.07 4.19
CA TRP A 42 3.78 -3.73 4.07
C TRP A 42 4.61 -3.33 5.28
N ILE A 43 4.22 -3.70 6.50
CA ILE A 43 5.01 -3.42 7.72
C ILE A 43 6.30 -4.24 7.76
N ASP A 44 6.28 -5.47 7.27
CA ASP A 44 7.45 -6.36 7.29
C ASP A 44 8.59 -5.83 6.39
N GLU A 45 8.30 -4.94 5.43
CA GLU A 45 9.31 -4.22 4.65
C GLU A 45 10.23 -3.32 5.50
N LYS A 46 9.88 -3.06 6.77
CA LYS A 46 10.78 -2.42 7.74
C LYS A 46 12.16 -3.09 7.84
N ALA A 47 12.24 -4.38 7.49
CA ALA A 47 13.49 -5.13 7.48
C ALA A 47 14.50 -4.59 6.45
N TYR A 48 14.03 -3.86 5.44
CA TYR A 48 14.82 -3.32 4.32
C TYR A 48 14.99 -1.80 4.37
N TYR A 49 14.46 -1.15 5.42
CA TYR A 49 14.53 0.30 5.56
C TYR A 49 15.62 0.69 6.55
N ASP A 50 16.60 1.47 6.08
CA ASP A 50 17.65 2.03 6.91
C ASP A 50 17.25 3.42 7.43
N HIS A 51 16.95 3.48 8.71
CA HIS A 51 16.58 4.72 9.42
C HIS A 51 17.71 5.76 9.48
N HIS A 52 18.99 5.35 9.40
CA HIS A 52 20.11 6.28 9.45
C HIS A 52 20.27 7.00 8.10
N SER A 53 20.16 6.28 6.99
CA SER A 53 20.27 6.85 5.64
C SER A 53 18.94 7.35 5.07
N ASN A 54 17.82 7.06 5.74
CA ASN A 54 16.46 7.32 5.24
C ASN A 54 16.25 6.72 3.84
N SER A 55 16.69 5.48 3.65
CA SER A 55 16.68 4.84 2.34
C SER A 55 16.36 3.35 2.41
N CYS A 56 15.99 2.80 1.27
CA CYS A 56 15.75 1.36 1.11
C CYS A 56 17.03 0.63 0.74
N ASP A 57 17.18 -0.60 1.20
CA ASP A 57 18.19 -1.52 0.73
C ASP A 57 18.11 -1.67 -0.80
N LEU A 58 19.28 -1.83 -1.43
CA LEU A 58 19.39 -1.86 -2.88
C LEU A 58 18.64 -3.07 -3.46
N GLY A 59 17.62 -2.79 -4.27
CA GLY A 59 16.80 -3.82 -4.93
C GLY A 59 15.59 -4.28 -4.12
N GLU A 60 15.40 -3.76 -2.91
CA GLU A 60 14.27 -4.04 -2.04
C GLU A 60 13.19 -2.96 -2.14
N VAL A 61 12.02 -3.26 -1.58
CA VAL A 61 10.88 -2.33 -1.48
C VAL A 61 10.58 -2.06 -0.01
N CYS A 62 10.47 -0.79 0.34
CA CYS A 62 10.06 -0.32 1.67
C CYS A 62 9.11 0.89 1.61
N GLY A 63 8.68 1.27 0.40
CA GLY A 63 7.75 2.38 0.19
C GLY A 63 6.39 2.15 0.83
N HIS A 64 5.95 0.89 0.94
CA HIS A 64 4.70 0.59 1.62
C HIS A 64 4.86 0.73 3.14
N TYR A 65 5.98 0.26 3.70
CA TYR A 65 6.30 0.49 5.10
C TYR A 65 6.34 1.98 5.44
N THR A 66 7.10 2.78 4.68
CA THR A 66 7.25 4.21 4.96
C THR A 66 5.93 4.95 4.86
N GLN A 67 5.02 4.55 3.96
CA GLN A 67 3.67 5.11 3.90
C GLN A 67 2.82 4.70 5.13
N VAL A 68 2.91 3.44 5.58
CA VAL A 68 2.16 2.97 6.76
C VAL A 68 2.54 3.74 8.03
N VAL A 69 3.83 4.06 8.20
CA VAL A 69 4.34 4.78 9.38
C VAL A 69 4.48 6.29 9.16
N TRP A 70 3.98 6.82 8.05
CA TRP A 70 4.12 8.23 7.71
C TRP A 70 3.36 9.11 8.71
N ARG A 71 4.09 9.91 9.48
CA ARG A 71 3.57 10.71 10.59
C ARG A 71 2.42 11.64 10.21
N ASP A 72 2.50 12.24 9.03
CA ASP A 72 1.50 13.22 8.59
C ASP A 72 0.26 12.58 7.94
N SER A 73 0.28 11.27 7.65
CA SER A 73 -0.87 10.55 7.12
C SER A 73 -1.85 10.19 8.23
N VAL A 74 -2.79 11.08 8.52
CA VAL A 74 -3.70 10.97 9.68
C VAL A 74 -5.02 10.27 9.38
N TYR A 75 -5.37 10.10 8.10
CA TYR A 75 -6.52 9.33 7.66
C TYR A 75 -6.10 8.14 6.81
N VAL A 76 -6.78 7.01 7.02
CA VAL A 76 -6.62 5.81 6.20
C VAL A 76 -7.98 5.23 5.84
N GLY A 77 -8.13 4.83 4.58
CA GLY A 77 -9.30 4.11 4.09
C GLY A 77 -8.87 2.97 3.19
N CYS A 78 -9.43 1.78 3.38
CA CYS A 78 -9.07 0.60 2.60
C CYS A 78 -10.28 0.00 1.89
N ALA A 79 -10.05 -0.64 0.76
CA ALA A 79 -11.01 -1.47 0.05
C ALA A 79 -10.40 -2.82 -0.32
N LYS A 80 -11.25 -3.84 -0.27
CA LYS A 80 -10.94 -5.21 -0.69
C LYS A 80 -11.97 -5.65 -1.73
N VAL A 81 -11.51 -6.26 -2.81
CA VAL A 81 -12.38 -6.90 -3.81
C VAL A 81 -11.89 -8.30 -4.13
N ARG A 82 -12.84 -9.19 -4.43
CA ARG A 82 -12.56 -10.52 -4.98
C ARG A 82 -12.42 -10.39 -6.50
N CYS A 83 -11.35 -10.94 -7.05
CA CYS A 83 -11.09 -10.93 -8.48
C CYS A 83 -11.69 -12.17 -9.16
N ASP A 84 -11.96 -12.09 -10.47
CA ASP A 84 -12.56 -13.18 -11.25
C ASP A 84 -11.65 -14.41 -11.34
N ASN A 85 -10.32 -14.21 -11.23
CA ASN A 85 -9.33 -15.28 -11.17
C ASN A 85 -9.28 -15.99 -9.80
N GLY A 86 -10.14 -15.63 -8.86
CA GLY A 86 -10.15 -16.18 -7.50
C GLY A 86 -9.07 -15.59 -6.60
N GLY A 87 -8.37 -14.53 -7.02
CA GLY A 87 -7.50 -13.73 -6.15
C GLY A 87 -8.25 -12.65 -5.39
N THR A 88 -7.50 -11.87 -4.63
CA THR A 88 -8.00 -10.69 -3.90
C THR A 88 -7.11 -9.50 -4.21
N PHE A 89 -7.73 -8.37 -4.53
CA PHE A 89 -7.06 -7.07 -4.63
C PHE A 89 -7.43 -6.20 -3.43
N ILE A 90 -6.42 -5.59 -2.82
CA ILE A 90 -6.55 -4.67 -1.68
C ILE A 90 -5.87 -3.35 -2.05
N THR A 91 -6.54 -2.24 -1.73
CA THR A 91 -5.93 -0.90 -1.74
C THR A 91 -6.20 -0.22 -0.41
N CYS A 92 -5.22 0.54 0.09
CA CYS A 92 -5.36 1.44 1.23
C CYS A 92 -4.80 2.81 0.86
N ASN A 93 -5.60 3.86 1.08
CA ASN A 93 -5.23 5.22 0.77
C ASN A 93 -5.01 6.03 2.05
N TYR A 94 -4.05 6.96 1.96
CA TYR A 94 -3.53 7.74 3.08
C TYR A 94 -3.65 9.23 2.78
N ASP A 95 -4.17 10.00 3.74
CA ASP A 95 -4.37 11.44 3.60
C ASP A 95 -3.91 12.21 4.85
N PRO A 96 -3.06 13.24 4.72
CA PRO A 96 -2.20 13.56 3.57
C PRO A 96 -1.35 12.40 3.04
N PHE A 97 -0.94 12.47 1.77
CA PHE A 97 -0.06 11.47 1.15
C PHE A 97 1.34 11.48 1.78
N GLY A 98 1.93 10.29 1.92
CA GLY A 98 3.29 10.13 2.43
C GLY A 98 4.35 10.02 1.33
N ASN A 99 5.52 9.49 1.69
CA ASN A 99 6.62 9.22 0.76
C ASN A 99 7.09 10.45 -0.02
N VAL A 100 7.07 11.62 0.60
CA VAL A 100 7.59 12.86 0.01
C VAL A 100 9.11 12.76 -0.12
N VAL A 101 9.62 12.97 -1.33
CA VAL A 101 11.06 12.87 -1.64
C VAL A 101 11.88 13.77 -0.70
N GLY A 102 12.87 13.18 -0.04
CA GLY A 102 13.76 13.87 0.89
C GLY A 102 13.21 14.07 2.30
N GLN A 103 12.00 13.60 2.60
CA GLN A 103 11.43 13.64 3.94
C GLN A 103 11.53 12.26 4.64
N SER A 104 11.63 12.29 5.96
CA SER A 104 11.58 11.11 6.82
C SER A 104 10.12 10.79 7.15
N PRO A 105 9.73 9.51 7.27
CA PRO A 105 8.39 9.11 7.72
C PRO A 105 8.08 9.49 9.19
N PHE A 106 9.09 9.86 9.99
CA PHE A 106 9.01 10.10 11.45
C PHE A 106 9.20 11.57 11.85
#